data_AF-A0A3A9C9X7-F1
#
_entry.id   AF-A0A3A9C9X7-F1
#
_cell.length_a   1.000
_cell.length_b   1.000
_cell.length_c   1.000
_cell.angle_alpha   90.00
_cell.angle_beta   90.00
_cell.angle_gamma   90.00
#
_symmetry.space_group_name_H-M   'P 1'
#
loop_
_entity.id
_entity.type
_entity.pdbx_description
1 polymer ?
#
loop_
_entity_poly.entity_id
_entity_poly.type
_entity_poly.pdbx_seq_one_letter_code
_entity_poly.pdbx_strand_id
1 'polypeptide(L)'
;MKNERLKNMQQDYEQIPIPNDLRQIVENSIQEAKKEEPEMKKSKISLYIRRTAECAAAILIVITIMVNSGASVAHAMTKIPVIGAIAEIVTFREYKNVDNNMEADVKIPQVSVKDESGSVLEESTQKINKSIEEYTDEIIAQYESDVKAADGEGHMDVKLDYTVITNSDRLFSIRFDQLLVMASGTQMVKIYHIDKSTGEMMDLSGLFQDGADFAKPISDNIKEQMKAQMDSDENLVYWVDSDTPEWDFKTVTSDTTFYINENGKLVIVFDEYEVAPGYMGSVEFEIPTEVVKDIVQDGFLE
;
A
#
# COMPACT_ATOMS: atom_id res chain seq x y z
N MET A 1 -33.26 -1.78 27.99
CA MET A 1 -32.62 -3.05 27.57
C MET A 1 -31.30 -2.87 26.82
N LYS A 2 -31.14 -1.95 25.85
CA LYS A 2 -29.85 -1.76 25.12
C LYS A 2 -28.68 -1.24 25.98
N ASN A 3 -28.94 -0.34 26.94
CA ASN A 3 -27.90 0.25 27.80
C ASN A 3 -27.35 -0.67 28.89
N GLU A 4 -28.15 -1.60 29.41
CA GLU A 4 -27.67 -2.58 30.39
C GLU A 4 -26.75 -3.61 29.75
N ARG A 5 -27.01 -3.97 28.49
CA ARG A 5 -26.17 -4.90 27.73
C ARG A 5 -24.78 -4.33 27.48
N LEU A 6 -24.69 -3.03 27.14
CA LEU A 6 -23.43 -2.31 26.98
C LEU A 6 -22.65 -2.18 28.30
N LYS A 7 -23.33 -1.90 29.42
CA LYS A 7 -22.69 -1.84 30.75
C LYS A 7 -22.18 -3.21 31.20
N ASN A 8 -22.94 -4.27 30.97
CA ASN A 8 -22.50 -5.63 31.32
C ASN A 8 -21.31 -6.05 30.46
N MET A 9 -21.30 -5.72 29.15
CA MET A 9 -20.16 -5.99 28.26
C MET A 9 -18.90 -5.23 28.69
N GLN A 10 -19.01 -4.02 29.23
CA GLN A 10 -17.87 -3.28 29.80
C GLN A 10 -17.36 -3.91 31.10
N GLN A 11 -18.25 -4.37 31.97
CA GLN A 11 -17.85 -5.06 33.20
C GLN A 11 -17.20 -6.42 32.93
N ASP A 12 -17.70 -7.17 31.95
CA ASP A 12 -17.11 -8.44 31.51
C ASP A 12 -15.73 -8.22 30.86
N TYR A 13 -15.53 -7.08 30.19
CA TYR A 13 -14.25 -6.67 29.59
C TYR A 13 -13.19 -6.32 30.63
N GLU A 14 -13.56 -5.62 31.71
CA GLU A 14 -12.63 -5.26 32.79
C GLU A 14 -12.27 -6.43 33.71
N GLN A 15 -13.01 -7.54 33.66
CA GLN A 15 -12.81 -8.71 34.54
C GLN A 15 -12.17 -9.92 33.84
N ILE A 16 -11.63 -9.77 32.64
CA ILE A 16 -10.91 -10.87 31.97
C ILE A 16 -9.69 -11.24 32.83
N PRO A 17 -9.64 -12.46 33.40
CA PRO A 17 -8.57 -12.85 34.29
C PRO A 17 -7.29 -13.02 33.48
N ILE A 18 -6.22 -12.34 33.92
CA ILE A 18 -4.89 -12.53 33.34
C ILE A 18 -4.46 -13.98 33.62
N PRO A 19 -4.09 -14.78 32.60
CA PRO A 19 -3.62 -16.15 32.78
C PRO A 19 -2.43 -16.19 33.75
N ASN A 20 -2.47 -17.09 34.73
CA ASN A 20 -1.45 -17.15 35.79
C ASN A 20 -0.03 -17.42 35.24
N ASP A 21 0.06 -18.07 34.08
CA ASP A 21 1.31 -18.51 33.45
C ASP A 21 1.95 -17.42 32.58
N LEU A 22 1.26 -16.28 32.37
CA LEU A 22 1.75 -15.19 31.52
C LEU A 22 3.10 -14.66 32.02
N ARG A 23 3.28 -14.63 33.33
CA ARG A 23 4.52 -14.20 33.97
C ARG A 23 5.67 -15.18 33.71
N GLN A 24 5.39 -16.47 33.72
CA GLN A 24 6.38 -17.52 33.46
C GLN A 24 6.85 -17.48 32.00
N ILE A 25 5.91 -17.25 31.07
CA ILE A 25 6.19 -17.11 29.64
C ILE A 25 7.12 -15.91 29.43
N VAL A 26 6.77 -14.74 29.98
CA VAL A 26 7.61 -13.54 29.90
C VAL A 26 9.00 -13.76 30.51
N GLU A 27 9.08 -14.40 31.67
CA GLU A 27 10.36 -14.68 32.34
C GLU A 27 11.25 -15.63 31.51
N ASN A 28 10.68 -16.65 30.89
CA ASN A 28 11.40 -17.59 30.03
C ASN A 28 11.91 -16.92 28.76
N SER A 29 11.08 -16.12 28.08
CA SER A 29 11.48 -15.37 26.88
C SER A 29 12.61 -14.38 27.16
N ILE A 30 12.61 -13.74 28.33
CA ILE A 30 13.70 -12.84 28.78
C ILE A 30 14.99 -13.63 29.05
N GLN A 31 14.90 -14.85 29.58
CA GLN A 31 16.09 -15.67 29.83
C GLN A 31 16.71 -16.20 28.53
N GLU A 32 15.88 -16.54 27.54
CA GLU A 32 16.33 -17.02 26.23
C GLU A 32 17.07 -15.93 25.47
N ALA A 33 16.51 -14.70 25.44
CA ALA A 33 17.16 -13.53 24.85
C ALA A 33 18.51 -13.17 25.51
N LYS A 34 18.71 -13.52 26.79
CA LYS A 34 19.98 -13.28 27.52
C LYS A 34 21.05 -14.32 27.21
N LYS A 35 20.71 -15.49 26.68
CA LYS A 35 21.66 -16.55 26.35
C LYS A 35 22.29 -16.39 24.96
N GLU A 36 21.67 -15.59 24.09
CA GLU A 36 22.07 -15.44 22.69
C GLU A 36 23.00 -14.24 22.39
N GLU A 37 23.48 -13.49 23.38
CA GLU A 37 24.48 -12.43 23.14
C GLU A 37 25.86 -13.05 22.76
N PRO A 38 26.40 -12.82 21.54
CA PRO A 38 27.78 -13.20 21.22
C PRO A 38 28.75 -12.15 21.78
N GLU A 39 29.85 -12.60 22.40
CA GLU A 39 30.92 -11.74 22.92
C GLU A 39 31.62 -10.95 21.79
N MET A 40 31.14 -9.73 21.49
CA MET A 40 31.84 -8.80 20.59
C MET A 40 32.48 -7.64 21.36
N LYS A 41 33.78 -7.45 21.08
CA LYS A 41 34.72 -6.55 21.77
C LYS A 41 34.30 -5.07 21.74
N LYS A 42 34.58 -4.42 22.87
CA LYS A 42 34.28 -3.04 23.26
C LYS A 42 34.56 -1.97 22.17
N SER A 43 33.51 -1.37 21.65
CA SER A 43 33.48 -0.04 21.02
C SER A 43 32.33 0.78 21.65
N LYS A 44 32.52 2.09 21.81
CA LYS A 44 31.67 3.02 22.60
C LYS A 44 30.24 3.24 22.06
N ILE A 45 29.74 2.37 21.18
CA ILE A 45 28.38 2.39 20.61
C ILE A 45 27.38 1.59 21.49
N SER A 46 27.86 0.95 22.56
CA SER A 46 27.07 0.01 23.38
C SER A 46 26.03 0.64 24.34
N LEU A 47 25.86 1.97 24.36
CA LEU A 47 24.83 2.59 25.23
C LEU A 47 23.49 2.79 24.53
N TYR A 48 23.47 2.92 23.19
CA TYR A 48 22.23 3.06 22.41
C TYR A 48 21.55 1.72 22.17
N ILE A 49 22.33 0.65 21.97
CA ILE A 49 21.82 -0.68 21.62
C ILE A 49 21.08 -1.35 22.80
N ARG A 50 21.44 -1.00 24.04
CA ARG A 50 20.81 -1.58 25.23
C ARG A 50 19.38 -1.09 25.47
N ARG A 51 18.96 0.01 24.83
CA ARG A 51 17.57 0.51 24.85
C ARG A 51 16.75 0.07 23.64
N THR A 52 17.38 -0.39 22.56
CA THR A 52 16.67 -0.85 21.35
C THR A 52 16.33 -2.34 21.41
N ALA A 53 17.12 -3.15 22.11
CA ALA A 53 16.89 -4.59 22.22
C ALA A 53 15.64 -4.95 23.07
N GLU A 54 15.34 -4.17 24.12
CA GLU A 54 14.11 -4.36 24.93
C GLU A 54 12.83 -4.01 24.14
N CYS A 55 12.92 -3.09 23.16
CA CYS A 55 11.79 -2.74 22.29
C CYS A 55 11.50 -3.81 21.23
N ALA A 56 12.52 -4.46 20.66
CA ALA A 56 12.34 -5.44 19.59
C ALA A 56 11.58 -6.70 20.04
N ALA A 57 11.86 -7.21 21.25
CA ALA A 57 11.18 -8.40 21.77
C ALA A 57 9.71 -8.15 22.11
N ALA A 58 9.37 -6.94 22.61
CA ALA A 58 7.98 -6.56 22.87
C ALA A 58 7.18 -6.39 21.56
N ILE A 59 7.81 -5.92 20.48
CA ILE A 59 7.18 -5.78 19.15
C ILE A 59 6.84 -7.15 18.56
N LEU A 60 7.75 -8.13 18.65
CA LEU A 60 7.52 -9.48 18.11
C LEU A 60 6.40 -10.24 18.86
N ILE A 61 6.28 -10.05 20.18
CA ILE A 61 5.20 -10.65 20.99
C ILE A 61 3.84 -10.03 20.63
N VAL A 62 3.78 -8.74 20.31
CA VAL A 62 2.54 -8.08 19.84
C VAL A 62 2.11 -8.60 18.46
N ILE A 63 3.07 -8.88 17.57
CA ILE A 63 2.80 -9.43 16.23
C ILE A 63 2.30 -10.88 16.29
N THR A 64 2.87 -11.73 17.16
CA THR A 64 2.41 -13.14 17.27
C THR A 64 1.03 -13.28 17.92
N ILE A 65 0.65 -12.36 18.81
CA ILE A 65 -0.71 -12.32 19.39
C ILE A 65 -1.74 -11.84 18.36
N MET A 66 -1.32 -11.05 17.36
CA MET A 66 -2.18 -10.49 16.30
C MET A 66 -2.86 -11.58 15.44
N VAL A 67 -2.21 -12.74 15.31
CA VAL A 67 -2.65 -13.83 14.42
C VAL A 67 -3.79 -14.67 15.04
N ASN A 68 -4.06 -14.57 16.34
CA ASN A 68 -4.92 -15.56 17.03
C ASN A 68 -5.99 -15.01 17.96
N SER A 69 -6.35 -13.72 17.91
CA SER A 69 -7.41 -13.18 18.76
C SER A 69 -8.23 -12.10 18.09
N GLY A 70 -9.53 -12.37 17.91
CA GLY A 70 -10.49 -11.41 17.40
C GLY A 70 -10.56 -10.11 18.22
N ALA A 71 -10.91 -9.02 17.52
CA ALA A 71 -11.41 -7.74 18.02
C ALA A 71 -10.64 -6.99 19.13
N SER A 72 -9.34 -7.24 19.32
CA SER A 72 -8.56 -6.55 20.36
C SER A 72 -7.21 -6.02 19.90
N VAL A 73 -7.20 -5.18 18.85
CA VAL A 73 -6.01 -4.40 18.44
C VAL A 73 -6.41 -3.00 17.96
N ALA A 74 -6.63 -2.07 18.89
CA ALA A 74 -6.86 -0.66 18.55
C ALA A 74 -6.08 0.35 19.41
N HIS A 75 -5.13 -0.10 20.26
CA HIS A 75 -4.53 0.81 21.26
C HIS A 75 -3.00 0.81 21.39
N ALA A 76 -2.27 0.10 20.52
CA ALA A 76 -0.80 0.13 20.51
C ALA A 76 -0.17 0.70 19.23
N MET A 77 -0.98 1.27 18.33
CA MET A 77 -0.51 1.89 17.10
C MET A 77 -0.01 3.31 17.42
N THR A 78 1.25 3.42 17.83
CA THR A 78 1.87 4.73 18.11
C THR A 78 2.73 5.12 16.91
N LYS A 79 2.17 6.01 16.08
CA LYS A 79 2.83 6.95 15.15
C LYS A 79 4.12 6.47 14.49
N ILE A 80 4.01 5.91 13.29
CA ILE A 80 5.09 6.03 12.30
C ILE A 80 5.22 7.53 11.97
N PRO A 81 6.41 8.14 12.06
CA PRO A 81 6.59 9.51 11.60
C PRO A 81 6.53 9.51 10.07
N VAL A 82 5.37 9.81 9.51
CA VAL A 82 5.25 10.17 8.08
C VAL A 82 5.60 11.65 7.97
N ILE A 83 6.66 11.94 7.24
CA ILE A 83 7.11 13.31 6.94
C ILE A 83 5.97 13.99 6.15
N GLY A 84 5.43 15.09 6.68
CA GLY A 84 4.49 15.98 5.96
C GLY A 84 3.11 16.09 6.63
N ALA A 85 2.69 17.33 6.89
CA ALA A 85 1.84 17.66 8.03
C ALA A 85 0.34 17.32 7.94
N ILE A 86 -0.26 16.86 6.83
CA ILE A 86 -1.75 16.88 6.73
C ILE A 86 -2.37 15.70 5.98
N ALA A 87 -1.81 14.50 6.18
CA ALA A 87 -2.49 13.20 6.03
C ALA A 87 -1.58 12.14 6.65
N GLU A 88 -2.10 11.35 7.58
CA GLU A 88 -1.29 10.52 8.48
C GLU A 88 -1.79 9.09 8.37
N ILE A 89 -0.90 8.15 8.04
CA ILE A 89 -1.16 6.74 8.31
C ILE A 89 -1.26 6.63 9.83
N VAL A 90 -2.47 6.35 10.31
CA VAL A 90 -2.75 6.35 11.75
C VAL A 90 -2.30 5.03 12.36
N THR A 91 -2.56 3.95 11.65
CA THR A 91 -2.37 2.56 12.07
C THR A 91 -2.06 1.72 10.83
N PHE A 92 -1.48 0.55 11.02
CA PHE A 92 -1.38 -0.46 9.96
C PHE A 92 -1.52 -1.85 10.58
N ARG A 93 -2.26 -2.74 9.91
CA ARG A 93 -2.25 -4.17 10.19
C ARG A 93 -1.39 -4.87 9.15
N GLU A 94 -0.84 -6.01 9.50
CA GLU A 94 -0.02 -6.81 8.60
C GLU A 94 -0.59 -8.22 8.60
N TYR A 95 -0.85 -8.76 7.40
CA TYR A 95 -1.16 -10.17 7.22
C TYR A 95 0.12 -10.88 6.81
N LYS A 96 0.56 -11.83 7.65
CA LYS A 96 1.71 -12.67 7.39
C LYS A 96 1.32 -14.14 7.49
N ASN A 97 1.58 -14.89 6.45
CA ASN A 97 1.37 -16.32 6.43
C ASN A 97 2.53 -17.02 5.71
N VAL A 98 2.97 -18.15 6.25
CA VAL A 98 3.94 -19.04 5.61
C VAL A 98 3.37 -20.45 5.73
N ASP A 99 3.07 -21.06 4.59
CA ASP A 99 2.64 -22.46 4.46
C ASP A 99 3.58 -23.18 3.48
N ASN A 100 4.56 -23.89 4.03
CA ASN A 100 5.67 -24.50 3.30
C ASN A 100 6.40 -23.51 2.36
N ASN A 101 6.19 -23.62 1.05
CA ASN A 101 6.83 -22.81 0.01
C ASN A 101 5.89 -21.70 -0.53
N MET A 102 4.79 -21.44 0.18
CA MET A 102 3.84 -20.37 -0.11
C MET A 102 3.88 -19.35 1.03
N GLU A 103 4.15 -18.09 0.70
CA GLU A 103 4.29 -16.99 1.64
C GLU A 103 3.44 -15.78 1.20
N ALA A 104 2.89 -15.07 2.18
CA ALA A 104 2.27 -13.76 1.98
C ALA A 104 2.70 -12.78 3.07
N ASP A 105 3.08 -11.57 2.66
CA ASP A 105 3.33 -10.39 3.51
C ASP A 105 2.55 -9.20 2.93
N VAL A 106 1.40 -8.90 3.54
CA VAL A 106 0.46 -7.87 3.06
C VAL A 106 0.31 -6.78 4.12
N LYS A 107 0.79 -5.57 3.81
CA LYS A 107 0.65 -4.41 4.69
C LYS A 107 -0.62 -3.63 4.37
N ILE A 108 -1.43 -3.39 5.40
CA ILE A 108 -2.76 -2.82 5.27
C ILE A 108 -2.81 -1.53 6.11
N PRO A 109 -2.63 -0.35 5.49
CA PRO A 109 -2.66 0.92 6.18
C PRO A 109 -4.09 1.34 6.51
N GLN A 110 -4.24 2.05 7.62
CA GLN A 110 -5.40 2.89 7.86
C GLN A 110 -4.98 4.35 7.77
N VAL A 111 -5.60 5.07 6.86
CA VAL A 111 -5.30 6.47 6.58
C VAL A 111 -6.30 7.37 7.30
N SER A 112 -5.85 8.52 7.78
CA SER A 112 -6.70 9.64 8.19
C SER A 112 -6.44 10.82 7.27
N VAL A 113 -7.50 11.22 6.59
CA VAL A 113 -7.49 12.30 5.60
C VAL A 113 -7.97 13.55 6.30
N LYS A 114 -7.19 14.62 6.20
CA LYS A 114 -7.50 15.91 6.83
C LYS A 114 -7.59 16.99 5.76
N ASP A 115 -8.47 17.96 5.98
CA ASP A 115 -8.54 19.17 5.17
C ASP A 115 -7.40 20.15 5.52
N GLU A 116 -7.33 21.28 4.81
CA GLU A 116 -6.34 22.35 5.05
C GLU A 116 -6.38 22.91 6.49
N SER A 117 -7.52 22.82 7.18
CA SER A 117 -7.66 23.24 8.57
C SER A 117 -7.15 22.21 9.58
N GLY A 118 -6.76 21.02 9.11
CA GLY A 118 -6.35 19.88 9.93
C GLY A 118 -7.52 19.08 10.50
N SER A 119 -8.75 19.37 10.06
CA SER A 119 -9.96 18.64 10.47
C SER A 119 -10.07 17.34 9.70
N VAL A 120 -10.39 16.24 10.38
CA VAL A 120 -10.54 14.93 9.74
C VAL A 120 -11.78 14.94 8.85
N LEU A 121 -11.58 14.56 7.58
CA LEU A 121 -12.64 14.29 6.64
C LEU A 121 -13.14 12.86 6.89
N GLU A 122 -14.12 12.72 7.80
CA GLU A 122 -14.61 11.41 8.29
C GLU A 122 -15.15 10.52 7.16
N GLU A 123 -15.98 11.07 6.27
CA GLU A 123 -16.55 10.29 5.16
C GLU A 123 -15.47 9.85 4.17
N SER A 124 -14.56 10.75 3.79
CA SER A 124 -13.42 10.45 2.92
C SER A 124 -12.54 9.37 3.52
N THR A 125 -12.22 9.53 4.81
CA THR A 125 -11.43 8.58 5.61
C THR A 125 -12.09 7.20 5.64
N GLN A 126 -13.41 7.13 5.82
CA GLN A 126 -14.13 5.86 5.79
C GLN A 126 -14.13 5.23 4.40
N LYS A 127 -14.38 6.02 3.34
CA LYS A 127 -14.42 5.54 1.95
C LYS A 127 -13.08 4.91 1.53
N ILE A 128 -11.97 5.63 1.71
CA ILE A 128 -10.65 5.11 1.32
C ILE A 128 -10.21 3.92 2.15
N ASN A 129 -10.45 3.92 3.47
CA ASN A 129 -10.10 2.78 4.31
C ASN A 129 -10.91 1.54 3.93
N LYS A 130 -12.18 1.72 3.54
CA LYS A 130 -13.00 0.64 3.01
C LYS A 130 -12.44 0.10 1.68
N SER A 131 -12.05 0.98 0.75
CA SER A 131 -11.46 0.55 -0.52
C SER A 131 -10.11 -0.16 -0.34
N ILE A 132 -9.28 0.32 0.59
CA ILE A 132 -8.02 -0.34 0.97
C ILE A 132 -8.32 -1.72 1.57
N GLU A 133 -9.27 -1.82 2.50
CA GLU A 133 -9.68 -3.09 3.10
C GLU A 133 -10.16 -4.08 2.03
N GLU A 134 -11.10 -3.67 1.17
CA GLU A 134 -11.61 -4.51 0.07
C GLU A 134 -10.49 -5.01 -0.86
N TYR A 135 -9.56 -4.15 -1.26
CA TYR A 135 -8.42 -4.53 -2.10
C TYR A 135 -7.47 -5.51 -1.41
N THR A 136 -7.12 -5.26 -0.15
CA THR A 136 -6.22 -6.14 0.60
C THR A 136 -6.86 -7.47 0.96
N ASP A 137 -8.15 -7.48 1.26
CA ASP A 137 -8.92 -8.69 1.56
C ASP A 137 -9.06 -9.57 0.31
N GLU A 138 -9.18 -8.98 -0.89
CA GLU A 138 -9.17 -9.73 -2.16
C GLU A 138 -7.83 -10.43 -2.38
N ILE A 139 -6.71 -9.74 -2.15
CA ILE A 139 -5.36 -10.33 -2.27
C ILE A 139 -5.19 -11.49 -1.28
N ILE A 140 -5.58 -11.29 -0.02
CA ILE A 140 -5.49 -12.32 1.02
C ILE A 140 -6.37 -13.53 0.68
N ALA A 141 -7.62 -13.29 0.27
CA ALA A 141 -8.55 -14.35 -0.09
C ALA A 141 -8.04 -15.18 -1.28
N GLN A 142 -7.43 -14.53 -2.27
CA GLN A 142 -6.83 -15.21 -3.42
C GLN A 142 -5.66 -16.09 -2.97
N TYR A 143 -4.73 -15.55 -2.17
CA TYR A 143 -3.62 -16.31 -1.60
C TYR A 143 -4.11 -17.54 -0.80
N GLU A 144 -5.07 -17.36 0.11
CA GLU A 144 -5.61 -18.47 0.91
C GLU A 144 -6.31 -19.53 0.05
N SER A 145 -6.99 -19.11 -1.02
CA SER A 145 -7.57 -20.01 -2.01
C SER A 145 -6.49 -20.83 -2.73
N ASP A 146 -5.39 -20.20 -3.11
CA ASP A 146 -4.28 -20.85 -3.82
C ASP A 146 -3.52 -21.82 -2.93
N VAL A 147 -3.24 -21.45 -1.68
CA VAL A 147 -2.66 -22.37 -0.67
C VAL A 147 -3.52 -23.61 -0.52
N LYS A 148 -4.84 -23.43 -0.35
CA LYS A 148 -5.78 -24.54 -0.23
C LYS A 148 -5.87 -25.40 -1.48
N ALA A 149 -5.82 -24.79 -2.67
CA ALA A 149 -5.87 -25.52 -3.94
C ALA A 149 -4.61 -26.35 -4.18
N ALA A 150 -3.46 -25.88 -3.70
CA ALA A 150 -2.18 -26.56 -3.79
C ALA A 150 -1.87 -27.49 -2.60
N ASP A 151 -2.74 -27.58 -1.60
CA ASP A 151 -2.51 -28.29 -0.32
C ASP A 151 -1.20 -27.84 0.36
N GLY A 152 -0.84 -26.56 0.20
CA GLY A 152 0.42 -25.98 0.68
C GLY A 152 1.68 -26.42 -0.07
N GLU A 153 1.58 -27.21 -1.15
CA GLU A 153 2.74 -27.74 -1.91
C GLU A 153 3.11 -26.88 -3.14
N GLY A 154 2.46 -25.72 -3.30
CA GLY A 154 2.75 -24.75 -4.36
C GLY A 154 4.04 -23.96 -4.11
N HIS A 155 4.43 -23.09 -5.06
CA HIS A 155 5.50 -22.11 -4.87
C HIS A 155 4.94 -20.74 -5.18
N MET A 156 4.83 -19.89 -4.16
CA MET A 156 4.19 -18.58 -4.26
C MET A 156 4.76 -17.62 -3.22
N ASP A 157 5.04 -16.39 -3.58
CA ASP A 157 5.35 -15.28 -2.65
C ASP A 157 4.48 -14.09 -3.04
N VAL A 158 3.66 -13.61 -2.11
CA VAL A 158 2.81 -12.43 -2.29
C VAL A 158 3.32 -11.34 -1.35
N LYS A 159 3.78 -10.23 -1.91
CA LYS A 159 4.16 -9.04 -1.14
C LYS A 159 3.31 -7.86 -1.54
N LEU A 160 2.80 -7.13 -0.55
CA LEU A 160 2.12 -5.86 -0.75
C LEU A 160 2.67 -4.82 0.22
N ASP A 161 3.35 -3.83 -0.33
CA ASP A 161 3.82 -2.65 0.37
C ASP A 161 3.00 -1.42 -0.02
N TYR A 162 3.13 -0.34 0.74
CA TYR A 162 2.50 0.93 0.41
C TYR A 162 3.42 2.13 0.70
N THR A 163 3.19 3.22 -0.03
CA THR A 163 3.87 4.52 0.14
C THR A 163 2.88 5.66 -0.05
N VAL A 164 2.87 6.64 0.86
CA VAL A 164 2.19 7.92 0.61
C VAL A 164 3.06 8.73 -0.35
N ILE A 165 2.61 8.89 -1.59
CA ILE A 165 3.37 9.51 -2.67
C ILE A 165 2.99 10.98 -2.91
N THR A 166 1.81 11.40 -2.47
CA THR A 166 1.39 12.81 -2.54
C THR A 166 0.60 13.18 -1.28
N ASN A 167 0.92 14.34 -0.70
CA ASN A 167 0.19 14.90 0.44
C ASN A 167 0.27 16.43 0.41
N SER A 168 -0.35 17.03 -0.60
CA SER A 168 -0.44 18.49 -0.75
C SER A 168 -1.73 19.03 -0.13
N ASP A 169 -1.96 20.34 -0.26
CA ASP A 169 -3.22 20.98 0.16
C ASP A 169 -4.40 20.49 -0.70
N ARG A 170 -4.14 20.15 -1.97
CA ARG A 170 -5.16 19.69 -2.93
C ARG A 170 -5.33 18.18 -2.96
N LEU A 171 -4.24 17.42 -2.92
CA LEU A 171 -4.25 15.99 -3.28
C LEU A 171 -3.58 15.14 -2.21
N PHE A 172 -4.27 14.10 -1.78
CA PHE A 172 -3.68 12.97 -1.07
C PHE A 172 -3.58 11.77 -2.01
N SER A 173 -2.46 11.04 -1.99
CA SER A 173 -2.28 9.84 -2.79
C SER A 173 -1.45 8.79 -2.08
N ILE A 174 -1.96 7.56 -2.05
CA ILE A 174 -1.28 6.39 -1.49
C ILE A 174 -1.14 5.32 -2.57
N ARG A 175 0.09 4.90 -2.81
CA ARG A 175 0.48 3.87 -3.76
C ARG A 175 0.69 2.55 -3.02
N PHE A 176 0.23 1.49 -3.64
CA PHE A 176 0.46 0.10 -3.24
C PHE A 176 1.27 -0.57 -4.35
N ASP A 177 2.34 -1.23 -3.96
CA ASP A 177 3.20 -1.99 -4.87
C ASP A 177 3.06 -3.47 -4.49
N GLN A 178 2.47 -4.24 -5.39
CA GLN A 178 2.28 -5.68 -5.25
C GLN A 178 3.34 -6.42 -6.06
N LEU A 179 3.96 -7.43 -5.44
CA LEU A 179 4.79 -8.41 -6.12
C LEU A 179 4.21 -9.81 -5.87
N LEU A 180 3.81 -10.48 -6.94
CA LEU A 180 3.44 -11.89 -6.94
C LEU A 180 4.55 -12.69 -7.61
N VAL A 181 5.21 -13.59 -6.90
CA VAL A 181 6.21 -14.50 -7.46
C VAL A 181 5.67 -15.92 -7.46
N MET A 182 5.63 -16.54 -8.63
CA MET A 182 5.42 -17.98 -8.80
C MET A 182 6.57 -18.53 -9.65
N ALA A 183 6.31 -18.89 -10.91
CA ALA A 183 7.35 -19.22 -11.87
C ALA A 183 8.16 -17.98 -12.32
N SER A 184 7.50 -16.82 -12.35
CA SER A 184 8.09 -15.50 -12.56
C SER A 184 7.51 -14.52 -11.54
N GLY A 185 8.13 -13.35 -11.41
CA GLY A 185 7.51 -12.21 -10.74
C GLY A 185 6.43 -11.59 -11.61
N THR A 186 5.46 -10.95 -10.98
CA THR A 186 4.50 -10.03 -11.61
C THR A 186 4.33 -8.84 -10.69
N GLN A 187 4.62 -7.65 -11.20
CA GLN A 187 4.48 -6.39 -10.50
C GLN A 187 3.15 -5.72 -10.86
N MET A 188 2.38 -5.32 -9.84
CA MET A 188 1.12 -4.58 -10.01
C MET A 188 1.13 -3.35 -9.10
N VAL A 189 0.54 -2.25 -9.58
CA VAL A 189 0.50 -0.97 -8.86
C VAL A 189 -0.95 -0.50 -8.73
N LYS A 190 -1.37 -0.27 -7.49
CA LYS A 190 -2.66 0.36 -7.19
C LYS A 190 -2.44 1.70 -6.51
N ILE A 191 -3.09 2.76 -6.98
CA ILE A 191 -3.00 4.08 -6.36
C ILE A 191 -4.40 4.58 -6.06
N TYR A 192 -4.60 5.07 -4.84
CA TYR A 192 -5.82 5.77 -4.44
C TYR A 192 -5.53 7.26 -4.26
N HIS A 193 -6.45 8.08 -4.76
CA HIS A 193 -6.38 9.53 -4.67
C HIS A 193 -7.59 10.08 -3.94
N ILE A 194 -7.38 11.12 -3.12
CA ILE A 194 -8.45 11.95 -2.57
C ILE A 194 -8.16 13.40 -2.91
N ASP A 195 -9.13 14.04 -3.56
CA ASP A 195 -9.18 15.49 -3.66
C ASP A 195 -9.63 16.05 -2.31
N LYS A 196 -8.72 16.73 -1.60
CA LYS A 196 -8.99 17.27 -0.27
C LYS A 196 -9.97 18.44 -0.28
N SER A 197 -10.18 19.10 -1.43
CA SER A 197 -11.14 20.20 -1.53
C SER A 197 -12.58 19.71 -1.55
N THR A 198 -12.83 18.52 -2.11
CA THR A 198 -14.15 17.90 -2.20
C THR A 198 -14.32 16.81 -1.13
N GLY A 199 -13.22 16.22 -0.66
CA GLY A 199 -13.23 15.04 0.20
C GLY A 199 -13.59 13.76 -0.56
N GLU A 200 -13.61 13.76 -1.89
CA GLU A 200 -14.01 12.59 -2.67
C GLU A 200 -12.80 11.84 -3.22
N MET A 201 -12.97 10.52 -3.37
CA MET A 201 -12.00 9.71 -4.10
C MET A 201 -12.02 10.11 -5.57
N MET A 202 -10.84 10.09 -6.20
CA MET A 202 -10.65 10.61 -7.54
C MET A 202 -9.96 9.57 -8.42
N ASP A 203 -10.44 9.44 -9.65
CA ASP A 203 -9.82 8.64 -10.72
C ASP A 203 -9.11 9.57 -11.72
N LEU A 204 -8.59 9.03 -12.83
CA LEU A 204 -7.84 9.84 -13.80
C LEU A 204 -8.71 10.95 -14.39
N SER A 205 -10.00 10.70 -14.61
CA SER A 205 -10.92 11.66 -15.21
C SER A 205 -11.14 12.88 -14.31
N GLY A 206 -11.07 12.70 -12.99
CA GLY A 206 -11.26 13.76 -12.00
C GLY A 206 -10.19 14.85 -12.01
N LEU A 207 -9.07 14.67 -12.69
CA LEU A 207 -8.07 15.74 -12.92
C LEU A 207 -8.53 16.79 -13.94
N PHE A 208 -9.50 16.46 -14.80
CA PHE A 208 -9.84 17.25 -15.98
C PHE A 208 -11.21 17.89 -15.85
N GLN A 209 -11.46 18.92 -16.65
CA GLN A 209 -12.76 19.60 -16.73
C GLN A 209 -13.86 18.62 -17.17
N ASP A 210 -15.08 18.81 -16.65
CA ASP A 210 -16.23 17.96 -16.97
C ASP A 210 -16.43 17.82 -18.50
N GLY A 211 -16.39 16.58 -18.98
CA GLY A 211 -16.58 16.25 -20.39
C GLY A 211 -15.36 16.48 -21.29
N ALA A 212 -14.20 16.83 -20.73
CA ALA A 212 -12.95 16.91 -21.50
C ALA A 212 -12.49 15.54 -22.01
N ASP A 213 -12.01 15.50 -23.25
CA ASP A 213 -11.35 14.32 -23.82
C ASP A 213 -9.89 14.27 -23.37
N PHE A 214 -9.65 13.74 -22.16
CA PHE A 214 -8.31 13.52 -21.62
C PHE A 214 -7.62 12.30 -22.24
N ALA A 215 -8.41 11.30 -22.63
CA ALA A 215 -7.89 10.00 -23.02
C ALA A 215 -7.08 10.09 -24.31
N LYS A 216 -7.57 10.83 -25.31
CA LYS A 216 -6.87 10.99 -26.59
C LYS A 216 -5.49 11.64 -26.47
N PRO A 217 -5.33 12.87 -25.92
CA PRO A 217 -4.03 13.54 -25.88
C PRO A 217 -3.00 12.77 -25.05
N ILE A 218 -3.42 12.16 -23.94
CA ILE A 218 -2.53 11.33 -23.10
C ILE A 218 -2.09 10.08 -23.87
N SER A 219 -3.03 9.36 -24.50
CA SER A 219 -2.72 8.11 -25.19
C SER A 219 -1.86 8.33 -26.44
N ASP A 220 -2.10 9.41 -27.18
CA ASP A 220 -1.27 9.78 -28.32
C ASP A 220 0.16 10.10 -27.87
N ASN A 221 0.32 10.85 -26.77
CA ASN A 221 1.63 11.15 -26.21
C ASN A 221 2.37 9.90 -25.71
N ILE A 222 1.69 8.98 -25.01
CA ILE A 222 2.29 7.72 -24.54
C ILE A 222 2.78 6.87 -25.73
N LYS A 223 1.99 6.77 -26.81
CA LYS A 223 2.40 6.03 -28.01
C LYS A 223 3.62 6.66 -28.67
N GLU A 224 3.71 7.98 -28.71
CA GLU A 224 4.91 8.68 -29.19
C GLU A 224 6.13 8.39 -28.32
N GLN A 225 5.97 8.41 -26.98
CA GLN A 225 7.05 8.07 -26.04
C GLN A 225 7.51 6.62 -26.20
N MET A 226 6.59 5.66 -26.27
CA MET A 226 6.91 4.24 -26.48
C MET A 226 7.77 4.04 -27.73
N LYS A 227 7.35 4.63 -28.87
CA LYS A 227 8.09 4.56 -30.13
C LYS A 227 9.48 5.20 -30.01
N ALA A 228 9.55 6.40 -29.43
CA ALA A 228 10.83 7.10 -29.26
C ALA A 228 11.80 6.32 -28.36
N GLN A 229 11.30 5.67 -27.31
CA GLN A 229 12.10 4.83 -26.43
C GLN A 229 12.63 3.58 -27.18
N MET A 230 11.77 2.89 -27.94
CA MET A 230 12.16 1.73 -28.77
C MET A 230 13.16 2.11 -29.88
N ASP A 231 13.01 3.28 -30.50
CA ASP A 231 13.96 3.80 -31.50
C ASP A 231 15.34 4.12 -30.87
N SER A 232 15.37 4.43 -29.58
CA SER A 232 16.59 4.80 -28.84
C SER A 232 17.32 3.64 -28.19
N ASP A 233 16.60 2.56 -27.85
CA ASP A 233 17.13 1.36 -27.21
C ASP A 233 16.38 0.11 -27.69
N GLU A 234 17.09 -0.75 -28.43
CA GLU A 234 16.55 -2.00 -28.99
C GLU A 234 16.14 -3.03 -27.91
N ASN A 235 16.52 -2.84 -26.64
CA ASN A 235 16.09 -3.70 -25.54
C ASN A 235 14.75 -3.30 -24.92
N LEU A 236 14.20 -2.15 -25.29
CA LEU A 236 12.88 -1.72 -24.84
C LEU A 236 11.84 -2.20 -25.85
N VAL A 237 10.77 -2.82 -25.36
CA VAL A 237 9.67 -3.29 -26.21
C VAL A 237 8.35 -2.91 -25.58
N TYR A 238 7.52 -2.21 -26.35
CA TYR A 238 6.14 -1.90 -26.04
C TYR A 238 5.23 -2.43 -27.13
N TRP A 239 3.98 -2.73 -26.78
CA TRP A 239 2.96 -3.09 -27.76
C TRP A 239 2.35 -1.81 -28.33
N VAL A 240 2.99 -1.28 -29.37
CA VAL A 240 2.52 -0.13 -30.13
C VAL A 240 2.85 -0.33 -31.61
N ASP A 241 1.83 -0.29 -32.46
CA ASP A 241 1.94 -0.61 -33.90
C ASP A 241 2.66 -1.93 -34.16
N SER A 242 2.37 -2.96 -33.35
CA SER A 242 3.03 -4.26 -33.42
C SER A 242 2.42 -5.17 -34.49
N ASP A 243 3.10 -6.29 -34.77
CA ASP A 243 2.58 -7.36 -35.64
C ASP A 243 1.30 -8.03 -35.10
N THR A 244 0.96 -7.79 -33.83
CA THR A 244 -0.28 -8.28 -33.18
C THR A 244 -1.09 -7.09 -32.67
N PRO A 245 -1.82 -6.38 -33.55
CA PRO A 245 -2.52 -5.15 -33.18
C PRO A 245 -3.56 -5.32 -32.07
N GLU A 246 -4.03 -6.53 -31.78
CA GLU A 246 -4.97 -6.79 -30.69
C GLU A 246 -4.36 -6.57 -29.30
N TRP A 247 -3.03 -6.67 -29.17
CA TRP A 247 -2.30 -6.47 -27.91
C TRP A 247 -1.79 -5.05 -27.75
N ASP A 248 -1.80 -4.25 -28.81
CA ASP A 248 -1.30 -2.89 -28.74
C ASP A 248 -2.09 -2.03 -27.75
N PHE A 249 -1.38 -1.19 -27.00
CA PHE A 249 -1.96 -0.15 -26.18
C PHE A 249 -2.89 0.74 -27.02
N LYS A 250 -4.15 0.85 -26.59
CA LYS A 250 -5.20 1.58 -27.33
C LYS A 250 -5.43 2.97 -26.78
N THR A 251 -5.84 3.04 -25.52
CA THR A 251 -6.21 4.28 -24.85
C THR A 251 -6.14 4.10 -23.35
N VAL A 252 -5.81 5.17 -22.63
CA VAL A 252 -6.11 5.26 -21.20
C VAL A 252 -7.62 5.37 -20.98
N THR A 253 -8.07 4.97 -19.80
CA THR A 253 -9.45 5.08 -19.30
C THR A 253 -9.47 5.88 -18.00
N SER A 254 -10.66 6.12 -17.43
CA SER A 254 -10.78 6.73 -16.11
C SER A 254 -10.08 5.91 -15.02
N ASP A 255 -10.07 4.58 -15.17
CA ASP A 255 -9.53 3.63 -14.20
C ASP A 255 -8.02 3.41 -14.35
N THR A 256 -7.38 3.98 -15.39
CA THR A 256 -5.92 3.87 -15.60
C THR A 256 -5.18 4.45 -14.39
N THR A 257 -4.26 3.66 -13.84
CA THR A 257 -3.44 4.06 -12.68
C THR A 257 -2.57 5.26 -13.03
N PHE A 258 -2.58 6.26 -12.16
CA PHE A 258 -1.79 7.48 -12.33
C PHE A 258 -1.30 8.02 -11.00
N TYR A 259 -0.40 9.00 -11.03
CA TYR A 259 -0.12 9.87 -9.90
C TYR A 259 0.44 11.22 -10.35
N ILE A 260 0.54 12.15 -9.40
CA ILE A 260 1.23 13.42 -9.60
C ILE A 260 2.57 13.33 -8.89
N ASN A 261 3.67 13.45 -9.65
CA ASN A 261 5.01 13.35 -9.08
C ASN A 261 5.44 14.62 -8.33
N GLU A 262 6.61 14.59 -7.70
CA GLU A 262 7.13 15.71 -6.90
C GLU A 262 7.34 17.01 -7.71
N ASN A 263 7.40 16.93 -9.04
CA ASN A 263 7.52 18.07 -9.94
C ASN A 263 6.15 18.58 -10.45
N GLY A 264 5.05 18.11 -9.87
CA GLY A 264 3.70 18.48 -10.29
C GLY A 264 3.31 17.94 -11.66
N LYS A 265 3.95 16.86 -12.15
CA LYS A 265 3.64 16.26 -13.45
C LYS A 265 2.78 15.02 -13.30
N LEU A 266 1.84 14.86 -14.23
CA LEU A 266 1.02 13.65 -14.35
C LEU A 266 1.90 12.50 -14.83
N VAL A 267 1.83 11.36 -14.13
CA VAL A 267 2.49 10.12 -14.52
C VAL A 267 1.43 9.03 -14.66
N ILE A 268 1.43 8.34 -15.79
CA ILE A 268 0.59 7.15 -16.04
C ILE A 268 1.41 5.91 -15.75
N VAL A 269 0.82 4.95 -15.03
CA VAL A 269 1.46 3.69 -14.62
C VAL A 269 0.72 2.54 -15.27
N PHE A 270 1.48 1.61 -15.86
CA PHE A 270 0.97 0.36 -16.40
C PHE A 270 1.58 -0.82 -15.64
N ASP A 271 0.75 -1.81 -15.32
CA ASP A 271 1.19 -3.03 -14.66
C ASP A 271 2.09 -3.86 -15.58
N GLU A 272 2.85 -4.80 -14.99
CA GLU A 272 3.62 -5.76 -15.78
C GLU A 272 2.67 -6.55 -16.70
N TYR A 273 3.08 -6.77 -17.95
CA TYR A 273 2.27 -7.37 -19.03
C TYR A 273 1.09 -6.53 -19.54
N GLU A 274 0.89 -5.28 -19.11
CA GLU A 274 -0.26 -4.50 -19.60
C GLU A 274 -0.01 -3.90 -20.99
N VAL A 275 1.18 -3.33 -21.21
CA VAL A 275 1.56 -2.66 -22.47
C VAL A 275 2.92 -3.11 -23.02
N ALA A 276 3.54 -4.10 -22.37
CA ALA A 276 4.90 -4.55 -22.66
C ALA A 276 5.13 -5.99 -22.16
N PRO A 277 6.15 -6.72 -22.68
CA PRO A 277 6.53 -8.03 -22.14
C PRO A 277 7.02 -7.93 -20.69
N GLY A 278 6.82 -8.99 -19.88
CA GLY A 278 7.05 -8.93 -18.44
C GLY A 278 8.46 -8.58 -17.97
N TYR A 279 9.51 -8.79 -18.77
CA TYR A 279 10.86 -8.36 -18.39
C TYR A 279 10.99 -6.83 -18.24
N MET A 280 10.06 -6.07 -18.82
CA MET A 280 9.99 -4.62 -18.67
C MET A 280 9.49 -4.19 -17.29
N GLY A 281 8.90 -5.13 -16.51
CA GLY A 281 8.25 -4.82 -15.25
C GLY A 281 7.03 -3.91 -15.43
N SER A 282 6.63 -3.24 -14.34
CA SER A 282 5.72 -2.10 -14.45
C SER A 282 6.43 -0.90 -15.08
N VAL A 283 5.73 -0.14 -15.90
CA VAL A 283 6.29 0.98 -16.67
C VAL A 283 5.50 2.26 -16.43
N GLU A 284 6.21 3.39 -16.46
CA GLU A 284 5.65 4.70 -16.14
C GLU A 284 5.93 5.71 -17.26
N PHE A 285 4.96 6.56 -17.55
CA PHE A 285 5.05 7.62 -18.56
C PHE A 285 4.67 8.95 -17.96
N GLU A 286 5.64 9.86 -17.83
CA GLU A 286 5.38 11.25 -17.47
C GLU A 286 4.75 11.99 -18.65
N ILE A 287 3.60 12.62 -18.44
CA ILE A 287 2.87 13.37 -19.45
C ILE A 287 3.27 14.84 -19.35
N PRO A 288 3.87 15.43 -20.40
CA PRO A 288 4.21 16.85 -20.39
C PRO A 288 2.95 17.69 -20.15
N THR A 289 3.00 18.65 -19.21
CA THR A 289 1.83 19.47 -18.84
C THR A 289 1.16 20.13 -20.04
N GLU A 290 1.94 20.55 -21.05
CA GLU A 290 1.46 21.15 -22.29
C GLU A 290 0.47 20.27 -23.09
N VAL A 291 0.51 18.95 -22.90
CA VAL A 291 -0.40 17.98 -23.55
C VAL A 291 -1.83 18.12 -23.02
N VAL A 292 -1.98 18.52 -21.75
CA VAL A 292 -3.28 18.55 -21.05
C VAL A 292 -3.62 19.89 -20.41
N LYS A 293 -2.76 20.90 -20.52
CA LYS A 293 -2.90 22.20 -19.82
C LYS A 293 -4.25 22.91 -20.05
N ASP A 294 -4.85 22.74 -21.24
CA ASP A 294 -6.07 23.45 -21.61
C ASP A 294 -7.33 22.74 -21.07
N ILE A 295 -7.19 21.50 -20.60
CA ILE A 295 -8.30 20.65 -20.13
C ILE A 295 -8.17 20.22 -18.67
N VAL A 296 -6.99 20.34 -18.06
CA VAL A 296 -6.77 20.03 -16.65
C VAL A 296 -7.41 21.09 -15.74
N GLN A 297 -7.89 20.68 -14.57
CA GLN A 297 -8.36 21.59 -13.54
C GLN A 297 -7.18 22.26 -12.82
N ASP A 298 -7.37 23.50 -12.37
CA ASP A 298 -6.36 24.25 -11.63
C ASP A 298 -5.97 23.55 -10.32
N GLY A 299 -4.68 23.59 -9.98
CA GLY A 299 -4.16 23.15 -8.68
C GLY A 299 -3.75 21.68 -8.59
N PHE A 300 -3.86 20.90 -9.67
CA PHE A 300 -3.34 19.53 -9.71
C PHE A 300 -1.95 19.41 -10.35
N LEU A 301 -1.67 20.16 -11.42
CA LEU A 301 -0.40 20.10 -12.15
C LEU A 301 0.36 21.44 -12.09
N GLU A 302 1.68 21.36 -12.19
CA GLU A 302 2.62 22.50 -12.34
C GLU A 302 3.16 22.61 -13.77
#